data_AF-A0A7Y1CLP1-F1
#
_entry.id   AF-A0A7Y1CLP1-F1
#
_cell.length_a   1.000
_cell.length_b   1.000
_cell.length_c   1.000
_cell.angle_alpha   90.00
_cell.angle_beta   90.00
_cell.angle_gamma   90.00
#
_symmetry.space_group_name_H-M   'P 1'
#
loop_
_entity.id
_entity.type
_entity.pdbx_description
1 polymer ?
#
loop_
_entity_poly.entity_id
_entity_poly.type
_entity_poly.pdbx_seq_one_letter_code
_entity_poly.pdbx_strand_id
1 'polypeptide(L)'
;MADQEYDEMMARYLADIEKLSRERLTDASDLIAKFMDLAASKGVILGTENFEYIQTIGIVAKAQGIARTLLGPIKVERDGLLPFNEIASRFSPSPHFEGCFTGPDFILMAHTGYRRGMHPVNNWAPRFINLFWRFDSSGIEKYIALDEDRVRIDVGGLGYFEADTWYGAPFDEEIRNIKTGIAKLRPPLDLEPRHISFLFASAYCLDIKWSELNGIKSFQALEMKTEDIRIEVEGQHYFPARYLHAEFDLAANCFRHFDGAIQLFTEDEYFRRRDSDFNMTMKNPAHIKARSRKLFKINGPLKTKDWVEFCCHFYTANPLTFEYFSGEYPKHVNETLEKIRDKASKLTGET
;
A
#
# COMPACT_ATOMS: atom_id res chain seq x y z
N MET A 1 -18.57 31.03 -5.47
CA MET A 1 -19.25 31.01 -4.16
C MET A 1 -19.07 29.66 -3.50
N ALA A 2 -19.43 28.53 -4.13
CA ALA A 2 -19.18 27.19 -3.57
C ALA A 2 -17.69 26.87 -3.30
N ASP A 3 -16.78 27.25 -4.21
CA ASP A 3 -15.33 27.02 -4.01
C ASP A 3 -14.74 27.84 -2.86
N GLN A 4 -15.23 29.06 -2.65
CA GLN A 4 -14.77 29.94 -1.57
C GLN A 4 -15.24 29.45 -0.20
N GLU A 5 -16.49 28.97 -0.11
CA GLU A 5 -17.00 28.33 1.12
C GLU A 5 -16.24 27.02 1.43
N TYR A 6 -15.91 26.24 0.40
CA TYR A 6 -15.10 25.03 0.56
C TYR A 6 -13.68 25.36 1.06
N ASP A 7 -13.02 26.34 0.45
CA ASP A 7 -11.68 26.77 0.85
C ASP A 7 -11.66 27.30 2.30
N GLU A 8 -12.66 28.09 2.69
CA GLU A 8 -12.81 28.55 4.07
C GLU A 8 -13.06 27.40 5.05
N MET A 9 -13.89 26.43 4.68
CA MET A 9 -14.14 25.24 5.50
C MET A 9 -12.85 24.41 5.67
N MET A 10 -12.10 24.19 4.59
CA MET A 10 -10.84 23.45 4.62
C MET A 10 -9.78 24.18 5.44
N ALA A 11 -9.68 25.51 5.33
CA ALA A 11 -8.76 26.30 6.13
C ALA A 11 -9.06 26.20 7.63
N ARG A 12 -10.35 26.27 8.02
CA ARG A 12 -10.77 26.07 9.42
C ARG A 12 -10.44 24.67 9.91
N TYR A 13 -10.75 23.64 9.11
CA TYR A 13 -10.41 22.27 9.43
C TYR A 13 -8.92 22.08 9.69
N LEU A 14 -8.06 22.60 8.82
CA LEU A 14 -6.60 22.52 8.99
C LEU A 14 -6.13 23.24 10.27
N ALA A 15 -6.69 24.41 10.58
CA ALA A 15 -6.37 25.15 11.80
C ALA A 15 -6.79 24.39 13.07
N ASP A 16 -7.96 23.74 13.05
CA ASP A 16 -8.46 22.92 14.16
C ASP A 16 -7.57 21.68 14.37
N ILE A 17 -7.13 21.02 13.28
CA ILE A 17 -6.19 19.89 13.34
C ILE A 17 -4.85 20.32 13.94
N GLU A 18 -4.32 21.48 13.53
CA GLU A 18 -3.07 22.01 14.06
C GLU A 18 -3.19 22.37 15.55
N LYS A 19 -4.30 22.98 15.95
CA LYS A 19 -4.61 23.27 17.35
C LYS A 19 -4.67 21.99 18.18
N LEU A 20 -5.42 20.99 17.73
CA LEU A 20 -5.51 19.69 18.40
C LEU A 20 -4.13 19.02 18.51
N SER A 21 -3.31 19.11 17.46
CA SER A 21 -1.95 18.56 17.47
C SER A 21 -1.10 19.20 18.57
N ARG A 22 -1.11 20.53 18.70
CA ARG A 22 -0.41 21.26 19.77
C ARG A 22 -0.88 20.87 21.16
N GLU A 23 -2.19 20.75 21.36
CA GLU A 23 -2.78 20.33 22.64
C GLU A 23 -2.30 18.92 23.00
N ARG A 24 -2.40 17.96 22.07
CA ARG A 24 -1.98 16.57 22.29
C ARG A 24 -0.49 16.42 22.57
N LEU A 25 0.37 17.20 21.90
CA LEU A 25 1.80 17.18 22.17
C LEU A 25 2.14 17.80 23.54
N THR A 26 1.41 18.83 23.95
CA THR A 26 1.57 19.45 25.28
C THR A 26 1.21 18.47 26.39
N ASP A 27 0.05 17.80 26.25
CA ASP A 27 -0.42 16.79 27.20
C ASP A 27 0.54 15.59 27.32
N ALA A 28 1.31 15.33 26.27
CA ALA A 28 2.27 14.23 26.20
C ALA A 28 3.72 14.62 26.44
N SER A 29 3.97 15.82 26.98
CA SER A 29 5.34 16.34 27.23
C SER A 29 6.21 15.37 28.05
N ASP A 30 5.68 14.76 29.11
CA ASP A 30 6.41 13.76 29.91
C ASP A 30 6.76 12.49 29.12
N LEU A 31 5.85 12.05 28.23
CA LEU A 31 6.08 10.90 27.36
C LEU A 31 7.16 11.20 26.33
N ILE A 32 7.11 12.40 25.72
CA ILE A 32 8.09 12.88 24.76
C ILE A 32 9.47 12.96 25.40
N ALA A 33 9.58 13.56 26.60
CA ALA A 33 10.85 13.66 27.32
C ALA A 33 11.45 12.27 27.62
N LYS A 34 10.65 11.34 28.15
CA LYS A 34 11.09 9.95 28.40
C LYS A 34 11.56 9.25 27.13
N PHE A 35 10.85 9.46 26.02
CA PHE A 35 11.24 8.86 24.75
C PHE A 35 12.51 9.50 24.16
N MET A 36 12.71 10.81 24.33
CA MET A 36 13.95 11.49 23.95
C MET A 36 15.16 10.90 24.68
N ASP A 37 15.05 10.64 25.98
CA ASP A 37 16.12 10.00 26.77
C ASP A 37 16.41 8.57 26.27
N LEU A 38 15.36 7.79 25.98
CA LEU A 38 15.49 6.46 25.39
C LEU A 38 16.20 6.51 24.03
N ALA A 39 15.77 7.42 23.15
CA ALA A 39 16.35 7.59 21.82
C ALA A 39 17.83 8.00 21.92
N ALA A 40 18.15 8.95 22.81
CA ALA A 40 19.51 9.40 23.05
C ALA A 40 20.42 8.27 23.56
N SER A 41 19.90 7.40 24.44
CA SER A 41 20.64 6.21 24.92
C SER A 41 21.03 5.24 23.79
N LYS A 42 20.33 5.30 22.65
CA LYS A 42 20.59 4.52 21.44
C LYS A 42 21.25 5.32 20.31
N GLY A 43 21.70 6.55 20.60
CA GLY A 43 22.42 7.40 19.67
C GLY A 43 21.54 8.23 18.71
N VAL A 44 20.24 8.35 18.98
CA VAL A 44 19.32 9.21 18.21
C VAL A 44 19.01 10.45 19.03
N ILE A 45 19.47 11.61 18.57
CA ILE A 45 19.17 12.90 19.22
C ILE A 45 17.90 13.46 18.59
N LEU A 46 16.91 13.76 19.42
CA LEU A 46 15.61 14.33 19.02
C LEU A 46 15.38 15.63 19.78
N GLY A 47 14.76 16.60 19.13
CA GLY A 47 14.15 17.77 19.75
C GLY A 47 12.62 17.68 19.70
N THR A 48 11.94 18.62 20.34
CA THR A 48 10.47 18.67 20.37
C THR A 48 9.85 18.80 18.98
N GLU A 49 10.56 19.41 18.02
CA GLU A 49 10.19 19.55 16.62
C GLU A 49 10.16 18.22 15.85
N ASN A 50 10.79 17.17 16.38
CA ASN A 50 10.74 15.84 15.80
C ASN A 50 9.45 15.08 16.12
N PHE A 51 8.56 15.65 16.93
CA PHE A 51 7.32 15.02 17.34
C PHE A 51 6.12 15.65 16.65
N GLU A 52 5.19 14.81 16.24
CA GLU A 52 3.92 15.24 15.67
C GLU A 52 2.78 14.38 16.21
N TYR A 53 1.60 14.97 16.37
CA TYR A 53 0.38 14.21 16.57
C TYR A 53 -0.33 14.03 15.23
N ILE A 54 -0.59 12.78 14.86
CA ILE A 54 -1.39 12.41 13.70
C ILE A 54 -2.64 11.72 14.22
N GLN A 55 -3.81 12.28 13.92
CA GLN A 55 -5.10 11.78 14.43
C GLN A 55 -5.34 10.29 14.20
N THR A 56 -4.91 9.76 13.05
CA THR A 56 -5.10 8.36 12.65
C THR A 56 -4.05 7.40 13.23
N ILE A 57 -2.94 7.92 13.79
CA ILE A 57 -1.79 7.11 14.21
C ILE A 57 -1.50 7.28 15.70
N GLY A 58 -1.48 8.50 16.22
CA GLY A 58 -1.06 8.84 17.57
C GLY A 58 0.09 9.84 17.58
N ILE A 59 0.93 9.76 18.61
CA ILE A 59 2.11 10.62 18.77
C ILE A 59 3.30 9.93 18.14
N VAL A 60 3.89 10.58 17.14
CA VAL A 60 4.93 10.01 16.29
C VAL A 60 6.22 10.80 16.46
N ALA A 61 7.32 10.09 16.68
CA ALA A 61 8.67 10.63 16.60
C ALA A 61 9.24 10.40 15.20
N LYS A 62 9.86 11.44 14.63
CA LYS A 62 10.43 11.45 13.28
C LYS A 62 11.92 11.74 13.30
N ALA A 63 12.70 10.81 12.77
CA ALA A 63 14.11 11.04 12.42
C ALA A 63 14.55 9.97 11.43
N GLN A 64 15.52 10.32 10.56
CA GLN A 64 16.00 9.39 9.54
C GLN A 64 16.52 8.08 10.17
N GLY A 65 15.94 6.96 9.76
CA GLY A 65 16.32 5.63 10.23
C GLY A 65 16.01 5.33 11.70
N ILE A 66 15.23 6.16 12.39
CA ILE A 66 14.91 6.00 13.83
C ILE A 66 14.41 4.59 14.16
N ALA A 67 13.52 4.03 13.34
CA ALA A 67 12.95 2.72 13.62
C ALA A 67 14.02 1.62 13.56
N ARG A 68 14.96 1.67 12.60
CA ARG A 68 16.06 0.72 12.49
C ARG A 68 17.03 0.86 13.67
N THR A 69 17.41 2.09 14.01
CA THR A 69 18.33 2.34 15.12
C THR A 69 17.75 1.85 16.44
N LEU A 70 16.47 2.10 16.70
CA LEU A 70 15.81 1.67 17.94
C LEU A 70 15.52 0.17 18.00
N LEU A 71 15.20 -0.47 16.87
CA LEU A 71 15.00 -1.93 16.75
C LEU A 71 16.31 -2.72 16.98
N GLY A 72 17.46 -2.07 16.75
CA GLY A 72 18.77 -2.68 16.87
C GLY A 72 19.11 -3.60 15.69
N PRO A 73 20.24 -4.32 15.75
CA PRO A 73 20.74 -5.08 14.62
C PRO A 73 19.80 -6.24 14.28
N ILE A 74 19.33 -6.25 13.03
CA ILE A 74 18.60 -7.35 12.38
C ILE A 74 19.24 -7.55 11.01
N LYS A 75 19.34 -8.81 10.58
CA LYS A 75 19.88 -9.10 9.25
C LYS A 75 18.93 -8.57 8.18
N VAL A 76 19.37 -7.55 7.46
CA VAL A 76 18.61 -6.93 6.37
C VAL A 76 18.87 -7.72 5.10
N GLU A 77 17.80 -8.01 4.35
CA GLU A 77 17.93 -8.58 3.02
C GLU A 77 18.41 -7.52 2.01
N ARG A 78 18.98 -7.96 0.88
CA ARG A 78 19.50 -7.04 -0.16
C ARG A 78 18.44 -6.08 -0.71
N ASP A 79 17.16 -6.46 -0.62
CA ASP A 79 16.00 -5.67 -1.04
C ASP A 79 15.47 -4.73 0.05
N GLY A 80 16.18 -4.58 1.17
CA GLY A 80 15.85 -3.69 2.28
C GLY A 80 14.80 -4.25 3.25
N LEU A 81 14.20 -5.40 2.92
CA LEU A 81 13.20 -6.04 3.76
C LEU A 81 13.82 -6.67 5.01
N LEU A 82 13.02 -6.78 6.05
CA LEU A 82 13.39 -7.42 7.32
C LEU A 82 12.59 -8.71 7.49
N PRO A 83 13.19 -9.79 8.04
CA PRO A 83 12.47 -11.02 8.36
C PRO A 83 11.35 -10.74 9.37
N PHE A 84 10.11 -11.10 9.02
CA PHE A 84 8.94 -10.83 9.85
C PHE A 84 9.06 -11.45 11.25
N ASN A 85 9.50 -12.71 11.31
CA ASN A 85 9.63 -13.45 12.57
C ASN A 85 10.71 -12.86 13.48
N GLU A 86 11.79 -12.30 12.92
CA GLU A 86 12.82 -11.63 13.73
C GLU A 86 12.28 -10.35 14.37
N ILE A 87 11.50 -9.54 13.64
CA ILE A 87 10.82 -8.37 14.21
C ILE A 87 9.81 -8.82 15.27
N ALA A 88 8.95 -9.78 14.93
CA ALA A 88 7.87 -10.28 15.78
C ALA A 88 8.38 -10.84 17.12
N SER A 89 9.59 -11.41 17.14
CA SER A 89 10.24 -11.91 18.35
C SER A 89 10.66 -10.82 19.34
N ARG A 90 10.84 -9.58 18.87
CA ARG A 90 11.25 -8.41 19.67
C ARG A 90 10.09 -7.46 19.96
N PHE A 91 9.23 -7.27 18.96
CA PHE A 91 8.03 -6.43 19.01
C PHE A 91 6.85 -7.27 18.56
N SER A 92 5.92 -7.56 19.46
CA SER A 92 4.80 -8.43 19.11
C SER A 92 3.87 -7.74 18.11
N PRO A 93 3.43 -8.43 17.03
CA PRO A 93 2.39 -7.91 16.14
C PRO A 93 1.15 -7.51 16.94
N SER A 94 0.69 -6.28 16.76
CA SER A 94 -0.44 -5.79 17.54
C SER A 94 -1.75 -6.42 17.08
N PRO A 95 -2.58 -7.00 17.97
CA PRO A 95 -3.86 -7.58 17.58
C PRO A 95 -4.94 -6.52 17.31
N HIS A 96 -4.78 -5.31 17.87
CA HIS A 96 -5.75 -4.22 17.78
C HIS A 96 -5.37 -3.15 16.76
N PHE A 97 -4.08 -3.04 16.44
CA PHE A 97 -3.56 -2.03 15.53
C PHE A 97 -2.89 -2.72 14.35
N GLU A 98 -3.61 -2.80 13.22
CA GLU A 98 -3.04 -3.35 11.98
C GLU A 98 -1.75 -2.61 11.62
N GLY A 99 -0.79 -3.30 11.02
CA GLY A 99 0.48 -2.69 10.61
C GLY A 99 1.38 -2.20 11.74
N CYS A 100 1.06 -2.47 13.00
CA CYS A 100 1.89 -2.10 14.14
C CYS A 100 2.54 -3.34 14.78
N PHE A 101 3.80 -3.18 15.21
CA PHE A 101 4.45 -4.07 16.16
C PHE A 101 4.65 -3.32 17.47
N THR A 102 4.04 -3.81 18.54
CA THR A 102 4.02 -3.17 19.84
C THR A 102 5.22 -3.61 20.67
N GLY A 103 6.03 -2.63 21.08
CA GLY A 103 7.07 -2.79 22.08
C GLY A 103 6.69 -2.11 23.40
N PRO A 104 7.58 -2.16 24.40
CA PRO A 104 7.32 -1.58 25.71
C PRO A 104 7.26 -0.04 25.68
N ASP A 105 8.19 0.59 24.96
CA ASP A 105 8.35 2.05 24.98
C ASP A 105 7.90 2.74 23.68
N PHE A 106 7.78 1.97 22.60
CA PHE A 106 7.36 2.48 21.29
C PHE A 106 6.78 1.38 20.41
N ILE A 107 6.12 1.81 19.33
CA ILE A 107 5.49 0.99 18.33
C ILE A 107 6.21 1.20 16.99
N LEU A 108 6.65 0.09 16.39
CA LEU A 108 7.12 0.06 15.01
C LEU A 108 5.91 -0.03 14.08
N MET A 109 6.00 0.63 12.93
CA MET A 109 4.95 0.64 11.93
C MET A 109 5.44 -0.03 10.64
N ALA A 110 4.54 -0.70 9.93
CA ALA A 110 4.77 -1.15 8.56
C ALA A 110 5.08 0.05 7.65
N HIS A 111 5.64 -0.19 6.47
CA HIS A 111 5.98 0.90 5.56
C HIS A 111 4.76 1.69 5.04
N THR A 112 4.88 3.00 4.84
CA THR A 112 3.78 3.90 4.39
C THR A 112 3.09 3.48 3.09
N GLY A 113 3.77 2.73 2.23
CA GLY A 113 3.21 2.16 1.00
C GLY A 113 2.01 1.25 1.19
N TYR A 114 1.78 0.75 2.41
CA TYR A 114 0.56 0.00 2.74
C TYR A 114 -0.63 0.88 3.15
N ARG A 115 -0.43 2.18 3.34
CA ARG A 115 -1.51 3.11 3.75
C ARG A 115 -2.43 3.41 2.57
N ARG A 116 -3.66 3.85 2.87
CA ARG A 116 -4.62 4.28 1.84
C ARG A 116 -4.01 5.45 1.04
N GLY A 117 -3.99 5.33 -0.28
CA GLY A 117 -3.32 6.29 -1.16
C GLY A 117 -1.80 6.39 -0.98
N MET A 118 -1.18 5.47 -0.22
CA MET A 118 0.25 5.49 0.14
C MET A 118 0.68 6.75 0.90
N HIS A 119 -0.28 7.45 1.51
CA HIS A 119 -0.05 8.72 2.20
C HIS A 119 0.38 8.48 3.66
N PRO A 120 1.40 9.18 4.18
CA PRO A 120 1.97 8.92 5.51
C PRO A 120 1.02 9.17 6.68
N VAL A 121 0.00 10.02 6.51
CA VAL A 121 -1.00 10.34 7.57
C VAL A 121 -2.27 9.50 7.49
N ASN A 122 -2.46 8.70 6.45
CA ASN A 122 -3.66 7.88 6.32
C ASN A 122 -3.51 6.59 7.13
N ASN A 123 -4.63 5.96 7.48
CA ASN A 123 -4.57 4.62 8.06
C ASN A 123 -4.15 3.57 7.02
N TRP A 124 -3.87 2.36 7.48
CA TRP A 124 -3.56 1.21 6.63
C TRP A 124 -4.69 0.93 5.64
N ALA A 125 -4.33 0.65 4.38
CA ALA A 125 -5.29 0.10 3.43
C ALA A 125 -5.78 -1.25 4.00
N PRO A 126 -7.09 -1.50 3.98
CA PRO A 126 -7.66 -2.54 4.82
C PRO A 126 -7.11 -3.93 4.44
N ARG A 127 -6.93 -4.74 5.47
CA ARG A 127 -6.76 -6.20 5.43
C ARG A 127 -5.47 -6.78 4.84
N PHE A 128 -4.76 -6.15 3.89
CA PHE A 128 -3.54 -6.78 3.35
C PHE A 128 -2.53 -7.08 4.46
N ILE A 129 -2.20 -6.08 5.30
CA ILE A 129 -1.25 -6.28 6.39
C ILE A 129 -1.82 -7.24 7.44
N ASN A 130 -3.11 -7.17 7.75
CA ASN A 130 -3.76 -8.08 8.69
C ASN A 130 -3.63 -9.55 8.24
N LEU A 131 -3.95 -9.82 6.97
CA LEU A 131 -3.79 -11.12 6.34
C LEU A 131 -2.33 -11.55 6.36
N PHE A 132 -1.42 -10.65 5.98
CA PHE A 132 0.01 -10.95 5.97
C PHE A 132 0.57 -11.26 7.38
N TRP A 133 0.10 -10.58 8.43
CA TRP A 133 0.44 -10.86 9.83
C TRP A 133 -0.03 -12.25 10.25
N ARG A 134 -1.31 -12.54 10.01
CA ARG A 134 -1.96 -13.77 10.46
C ARG A 134 -1.61 -14.99 9.62
N PHE A 135 -1.11 -14.78 8.41
CA PHE A 135 -0.73 -15.86 7.52
C PHE A 135 0.45 -16.63 8.09
N ASP A 136 0.22 -17.90 8.39
CA ASP A 136 1.24 -18.83 8.84
C ASP A 136 1.03 -20.17 8.12
N SER A 137 2.11 -20.70 7.57
CA SER A 137 2.10 -21.97 6.83
C SER A 137 3.51 -22.57 6.84
N SER A 138 3.58 -23.90 6.90
CA SER A 138 4.85 -24.61 6.92
C SER A 138 5.68 -24.31 5.67
N GLY A 139 6.96 -24.04 5.88
CA GLY A 139 7.92 -23.75 4.81
C GLY A 139 7.82 -22.35 4.20
N ILE A 140 6.98 -21.47 4.75
CA ILE A 140 6.88 -20.07 4.32
C ILE A 140 7.81 -19.17 5.14
N GLU A 141 8.53 -18.29 4.44
CA GLU A 141 9.29 -17.20 5.02
C GLU A 141 8.70 -15.85 4.58
N LYS A 142 8.40 -14.99 5.57
CA LYS A 142 7.81 -13.67 5.35
C LYS A 142 8.83 -12.57 5.64
N TYR A 143 8.85 -11.57 4.79
CA TYR A 143 9.67 -10.37 4.95
C TYR A 143 8.83 -9.13 4.70
N ILE A 144 9.10 -8.06 5.45
CA ILE A 144 8.34 -6.81 5.35
C ILE A 144 9.23 -5.57 5.51
N ALA A 145 8.83 -4.48 4.85
CA ALA A 145 9.38 -3.16 5.03
C ALA A 145 8.69 -2.44 6.21
N LEU A 146 9.48 -1.78 7.04
CA LEU A 146 9.00 -0.90 8.10
C LEU A 146 8.97 0.57 7.61
N ASP A 147 8.21 1.40 8.33
CA ASP A 147 8.41 2.83 8.31
C ASP A 147 9.72 3.14 9.03
N GLU A 148 10.77 3.43 8.27
CA GLU A 148 12.13 3.52 8.84
C GLU A 148 12.36 4.82 9.59
N ASP A 149 11.62 5.86 9.22
CA ASP A 149 11.87 7.23 9.67
C ASP A 149 10.87 7.67 10.76
N ARG A 150 9.96 6.79 11.16
CA ARG A 150 8.90 7.09 12.12
C ARG A 150 8.62 5.94 13.08
N VAL A 151 8.44 6.28 14.35
CA VAL A 151 7.89 5.37 15.36
C VAL A 151 6.80 6.07 16.16
N ARG A 152 5.82 5.30 16.62
CA ARG A 152 4.76 5.82 17.50
C ARG A 152 5.17 5.60 18.95
N ILE A 153 4.99 6.60 19.83
CA ILE A 153 5.50 6.55 21.21
C ILE A 153 4.39 6.36 22.26
N ASP A 154 3.14 6.67 21.92
CA ASP A 154 1.99 6.49 22.82
C ASP A 154 1.47 5.04 22.77
N VAL A 155 2.26 4.11 23.32
CA VAL A 155 1.99 2.65 23.30
C VAL A 155 0.60 2.28 23.82
N GLY A 156 0.13 2.96 24.88
CA GLY A 156 -1.20 2.79 25.46
C GLY A 156 -2.26 3.77 24.93
N GLY A 157 -1.93 4.55 23.90
CA GLY A 157 -2.82 5.54 23.32
C GLY A 157 -3.99 4.94 22.56
N LEU A 158 -4.96 5.79 22.23
CA LEU A 158 -6.13 5.39 21.45
C LEU A 158 -5.73 4.94 20.03
N GLY A 159 -6.56 4.09 19.44
CA GLY A 159 -6.43 3.66 18.05
C GLY A 159 -7.54 4.11 17.17
N TYR A 160 -7.21 4.28 15.89
CA TYR A 160 -8.18 4.46 14.85
C TYR A 160 -8.55 3.10 14.26
N PHE A 161 -9.84 2.75 14.32
CA PHE A 161 -10.37 1.50 13.78
C PHE A 161 -11.21 1.79 12.54
N GLU A 162 -10.80 1.24 11.40
CA GLU A 162 -11.61 1.24 10.17
C GLU A 162 -12.28 -0.12 10.03
N ALA A 163 -13.61 -0.14 10.03
CA ALA A 163 -14.41 -1.34 9.77
C ALA A 163 -14.61 -1.60 8.26
N ASP A 164 -13.74 -1.05 7.42
CA ASP A 164 -13.80 -1.20 5.97
C ASP A 164 -13.35 -2.60 5.55
N THR A 165 -14.00 -3.18 4.55
CA THR A 165 -13.65 -4.52 4.08
C THR A 165 -13.65 -4.60 2.57
N TRP A 166 -12.66 -5.32 2.06
CA TRP A 166 -12.57 -5.75 0.68
C TRP A 166 -12.63 -7.27 0.64
N TYR A 167 -13.09 -7.83 -0.48
CA TYR A 167 -13.15 -9.27 -0.69
C TYR A 167 -12.33 -9.64 -1.92
N GLY A 168 -11.59 -10.74 -1.83
CA GLY A 168 -10.91 -11.32 -2.97
C GLY A 168 -11.88 -11.89 -4.00
N ALA A 169 -11.40 -12.02 -5.24
CA ALA A 169 -12.15 -12.71 -6.28
C ALA A 169 -12.15 -14.23 -6.04
N PRO A 170 -13.25 -14.94 -6.36
CA PRO A 170 -13.14 -16.36 -6.59
C PRO A 170 -12.19 -16.58 -7.77
N PHE A 171 -11.33 -17.58 -7.65
CA PHE A 171 -10.43 -17.98 -8.71
C PHE A 171 -10.23 -19.49 -8.64
N ASP A 172 -10.63 -20.18 -9.69
CA ASP A 172 -10.60 -21.63 -9.81
C ASP A 172 -9.76 -22.10 -11.02
N GLU A 173 -9.10 -21.17 -11.73
CA GLU A 173 -8.22 -21.57 -12.83
C GLU A 173 -6.95 -22.22 -12.31
N GLU A 174 -6.59 -23.33 -12.96
CA GLU A 174 -5.28 -23.95 -12.82
C GLU A 174 -4.21 -23.03 -13.41
N ILE A 175 -3.26 -22.55 -12.58
CA ILE A 175 -2.17 -21.66 -13.01
C ILE A 175 -1.42 -22.20 -14.24
N ARG A 176 -1.31 -23.53 -14.35
CA ARG A 176 -0.71 -24.23 -15.49
C ARG A 176 -1.36 -23.88 -16.83
N ASN A 177 -2.66 -23.65 -16.82
CA ASN A 177 -3.47 -23.40 -18.02
C ASN A 177 -3.52 -21.91 -18.42
N ILE A 178 -3.07 -21.01 -17.54
CA ILE A 178 -3.01 -19.59 -17.86
C ILE A 178 -2.00 -19.37 -19.00
N LYS A 179 -2.51 -18.76 -20.08
CA LYS A 179 -1.71 -18.44 -21.27
C LYS A 179 -0.69 -17.34 -20.95
N THR A 180 0.50 -17.46 -21.52
CA THR A 180 1.47 -16.38 -21.50
C THR A 180 0.95 -15.21 -22.35
N GLY A 181 1.30 -13.98 -21.96
CA GLY A 181 0.80 -12.79 -22.62
C GLY A 181 0.65 -11.62 -21.68
N ILE A 182 0.05 -10.55 -22.20
CA ILE A 182 -0.25 -9.33 -21.46
C ILE A 182 -1.77 -9.12 -21.47
N ALA A 183 -2.33 -8.81 -20.31
CA ALA A 183 -3.68 -8.28 -20.16
C ALA A 183 -3.58 -6.82 -19.72
N LYS A 184 -4.40 -5.96 -20.32
CA LYS A 184 -4.49 -4.54 -19.97
C LYS A 184 -5.93 -4.23 -19.59
N LEU A 185 -6.14 -3.95 -18.32
CA LEU A 185 -7.44 -3.57 -17.79
C LEU A 185 -7.44 -2.07 -17.51
N ARG A 186 -8.56 -1.42 -17.83
CA ARG A 186 -8.79 0.01 -17.65
C ARG A 186 -10.22 0.19 -17.16
N PRO A 187 -10.50 1.19 -16.30
CA PRO A 187 -11.88 1.55 -16.03
C PRO A 187 -12.63 1.94 -17.31
N PRO A 188 -13.98 1.84 -17.34
CA PRO A 188 -14.76 2.25 -18.50
C PRO A 188 -14.53 3.72 -18.88
N LEU A 189 -14.33 3.97 -20.19
CA LEU A 189 -13.99 5.30 -20.73
C LEU A 189 -15.12 6.33 -20.58
N ASP A 190 -16.35 5.88 -20.37
CA ASP A 190 -17.53 6.73 -20.19
C ASP A 190 -17.63 7.37 -18.80
N LEU A 191 -16.74 7.00 -17.87
CA LEU A 191 -16.79 7.46 -16.48
C LEU A 191 -16.02 8.76 -16.27
N GLU A 192 -16.68 9.71 -15.60
CA GLU A 192 -16.03 10.92 -15.08
C GLU A 192 -14.98 10.60 -14.00
N PRO A 193 -13.94 11.46 -13.83
CA PRO A 193 -12.86 11.24 -12.86
C PRO A 193 -13.32 10.94 -11.43
N ARG A 194 -14.39 11.58 -10.96
CA ARG A 194 -14.96 11.33 -9.62
C ARG A 194 -15.47 9.90 -9.46
N HIS A 195 -16.01 9.29 -10.53
CA HIS A 195 -16.46 7.90 -10.50
C HIS A 195 -15.27 6.94 -10.52
N ILE A 196 -14.19 7.28 -11.24
CA ILE A 196 -12.92 6.53 -11.21
C ILE A 196 -12.31 6.56 -9.81
N SER A 197 -12.26 7.74 -9.19
CA SER A 197 -11.78 7.88 -7.81
C SER A 197 -12.61 7.03 -6.84
N PHE A 198 -13.94 7.10 -6.93
CA PHE A 198 -14.85 6.43 -6.02
C PHE A 198 -14.92 4.90 -6.20
N LEU A 199 -15.06 4.42 -7.44
CA LEU A 199 -15.29 3.00 -7.72
C LEU A 199 -14.01 2.20 -8.01
N PHE A 200 -12.97 2.86 -8.52
CA PHE A 200 -11.73 2.21 -8.95
C PHE A 200 -10.52 2.65 -8.13
N ALA A 201 -10.73 3.33 -7.00
CA ALA A 201 -9.68 3.85 -6.13
C ALA A 201 -8.60 4.63 -6.91
N SER A 202 -9.05 5.48 -7.84
CA SER A 202 -8.20 6.26 -8.74
C SER A 202 -7.24 5.39 -9.56
N ALA A 203 -7.58 4.14 -9.87
CA ALA A 203 -6.79 3.32 -10.78
C ALA A 203 -6.93 3.84 -12.21
N TYR A 204 -5.80 4.21 -12.82
CA TYR A 204 -5.73 4.45 -14.25
C TYR A 204 -5.74 3.13 -15.01
N CYS A 205 -4.98 2.15 -14.51
CA CYS A 205 -4.88 0.84 -15.11
C CYS A 205 -4.48 -0.27 -14.15
N LEU A 206 -4.75 -1.50 -14.58
CA LEU A 206 -4.08 -2.70 -14.10
C LEU A 206 -3.52 -3.46 -15.31
N ASP A 207 -2.20 -3.42 -15.47
CA ASP A 207 -1.51 -4.23 -16.47
C ASP A 207 -1.05 -5.53 -15.80
N ILE A 208 -1.22 -6.66 -16.48
CA ILE A 208 -0.80 -7.99 -16.01
C ILE A 208 -0.02 -8.69 -17.11
N LYS A 209 1.02 -9.43 -16.73
CA LYS A 209 1.83 -10.23 -17.64
C LYS A 209 2.11 -11.61 -17.06
N TRP A 210 1.90 -12.62 -17.89
CA TRP A 210 2.40 -13.97 -17.66
C TRP A 210 3.51 -14.29 -18.65
N SER A 211 4.59 -14.87 -18.13
CA SER A 211 5.66 -15.45 -18.91
C SER A 211 6.04 -16.81 -18.36
N GLU A 212 6.68 -17.64 -19.16
CA GLU A 212 7.08 -18.97 -18.74
C GLU A 212 8.50 -19.26 -19.23
N LEU A 213 9.35 -19.75 -18.33
CA LEU A 213 10.71 -20.15 -18.63
C LEU A 213 11.13 -21.28 -17.70
N ASN A 214 11.68 -22.37 -18.26
CA ASN A 214 12.25 -23.49 -17.50
C ASN A 214 11.30 -24.10 -16.46
N GLY A 215 10.02 -24.27 -16.80
CA GLY A 215 9.02 -24.83 -15.89
C GLY A 215 8.52 -23.87 -14.81
N ILE A 216 8.92 -22.59 -14.86
CA ILE A 216 8.45 -21.55 -13.95
C ILE A 216 7.56 -20.58 -14.72
N LYS A 217 6.32 -20.39 -14.27
CA LYS A 217 5.45 -19.31 -14.74
C LYS A 217 5.65 -18.08 -13.85
N SER A 218 6.06 -16.96 -14.44
CA SER A 218 6.20 -15.68 -13.75
C SER A 218 4.98 -14.80 -14.03
N PHE A 219 4.34 -14.35 -12.96
CA PHE A 219 3.27 -13.36 -12.94
C PHE A 219 3.84 -12.00 -12.57
N GLN A 220 3.48 -10.97 -13.33
CA GLN A 220 3.76 -9.58 -12.98
C GLN A 220 2.47 -8.77 -13.11
N ALA A 221 2.23 -7.87 -12.16
CA ALA A 221 1.11 -6.94 -12.23
C ALA A 221 1.55 -5.54 -11.82
N LEU A 222 1.00 -4.51 -12.48
CA LEU A 222 1.24 -3.11 -12.16
C LEU A 222 -0.08 -2.35 -12.18
N GLU A 223 -0.49 -1.86 -11.01
CA GLU A 223 -1.58 -0.88 -10.89
C GLU A 223 -0.98 0.52 -10.92
N MET A 224 -1.32 1.32 -11.94
CA MET A 224 -1.00 2.74 -11.96
C MET A 224 -2.22 3.55 -11.53
N LYS A 225 -1.98 4.58 -10.73
CA LYS A 225 -3.02 5.54 -10.33
C LYS A 225 -3.16 6.66 -11.37
N THR A 226 -4.26 7.37 -11.32
CA THR A 226 -4.52 8.57 -12.11
C THR A 226 -3.56 9.71 -11.70
N GLU A 227 -3.44 10.72 -12.55
CA GLU A 227 -2.42 11.78 -12.45
C GLU A 227 -2.58 12.78 -11.29
N ASP A 228 -3.75 12.76 -10.66
CA ASP A 228 -4.06 13.47 -9.41
C ASP A 228 -3.42 12.78 -8.18
N ILE A 229 -3.06 11.50 -8.28
CA ILE A 229 -2.42 10.78 -7.19
C ILE A 229 -0.90 10.94 -7.28
N ARG A 230 -0.35 11.72 -6.33
CA ARG A 230 1.08 11.97 -6.20
C ARG A 230 1.51 11.75 -4.76
N ILE A 231 2.74 11.27 -4.57
CA ILE A 231 3.37 11.19 -3.26
C ILE A 231 4.68 11.97 -3.29
N GLU A 232 5.01 12.60 -2.16
CA GLU A 232 6.29 13.27 -1.98
C GLU A 232 7.29 12.32 -1.32
N VAL A 233 8.48 12.22 -1.92
CA VAL A 233 9.62 11.48 -1.38
C VAL A 233 10.85 12.37 -1.53
N GLU A 234 11.51 12.69 -0.41
CA GLU A 234 12.73 13.51 -0.40
C GLU A 234 12.56 14.88 -1.10
N GLY A 235 11.38 15.50 -0.93
CA GLY A 235 11.07 16.82 -1.53
C GLY A 235 10.70 16.79 -3.01
N GLN A 236 10.55 15.61 -3.61
CA GLN A 236 10.12 15.46 -5.00
C GLN A 236 8.80 14.67 -5.10
N HIS A 237 7.92 15.11 -6.00
CA HIS A 237 6.67 14.41 -6.30
C HIS A 237 6.89 13.28 -7.30
N TYR A 238 6.25 12.14 -7.03
CA TYR A 238 6.23 10.96 -7.87
C TYR A 238 4.80 10.46 -8.07
N PHE A 239 4.56 9.81 -9.20
CA PHE A 239 3.36 9.05 -9.47
C PHE A 239 3.57 7.61 -8.97
N PRO A 240 2.85 7.18 -7.92
CA PRO A 240 3.04 5.86 -7.37
C PRO A 240 2.28 4.79 -8.16
N ALA A 241 2.87 3.61 -8.25
CA ALA A 241 2.22 2.42 -8.78
C ALA A 241 2.49 1.23 -7.85
N ARG A 242 1.51 0.35 -7.71
CA ARG A 242 1.65 -0.90 -6.96
C ARG A 242 2.06 -2.02 -7.90
N TYR A 243 3.17 -2.66 -7.60
CA TYR A 243 3.73 -3.73 -8.41
C TYR A 243 3.71 -5.05 -7.64
N LEU A 244 3.29 -6.14 -8.29
CA LEU A 244 3.39 -7.50 -7.79
C LEU A 244 4.21 -8.36 -8.73
N HIS A 245 4.97 -9.29 -8.16
CA HIS A 245 5.66 -10.33 -8.89
C HIS A 245 5.50 -11.67 -8.16
N ALA A 246 5.22 -12.74 -8.90
CA ALA A 246 5.16 -14.09 -8.36
C ALA A 246 5.79 -15.11 -9.32
N GLU A 247 6.36 -16.17 -8.77
CA GLU A 247 6.90 -17.30 -9.52
C GLU A 247 6.18 -18.58 -9.11
N PHE A 248 5.47 -19.19 -10.06
CA PHE A 248 4.79 -20.46 -9.91
C PHE A 248 5.64 -21.59 -10.47
N ASP A 249 5.93 -22.58 -9.64
CA ASP A 249 6.66 -23.77 -10.01
C ASP A 249 5.69 -24.83 -10.56
N LEU A 250 5.78 -25.15 -11.86
CA LEU A 250 4.91 -26.12 -12.50
C LEU A 250 5.14 -27.56 -12.01
N ALA A 251 6.30 -27.88 -11.46
CA ALA A 251 6.55 -29.20 -10.90
C ALA A 251 5.97 -29.30 -9.49
N ALA A 252 6.26 -28.31 -8.63
CA ALA A 252 5.80 -28.29 -7.24
C ALA A 252 4.32 -27.89 -7.08
N ASN A 253 3.70 -27.30 -8.11
CA ASN A 253 2.32 -26.84 -8.13
C ASN A 253 2.00 -25.78 -7.06
N CYS A 254 2.94 -24.87 -6.82
CA CYS A 254 2.78 -23.78 -5.87
C CYS A 254 3.58 -22.56 -6.32
N PHE A 255 3.23 -21.39 -5.81
CA PHE A 255 4.11 -20.23 -5.88
C PHE A 255 5.28 -20.47 -4.93
N ARG A 256 6.51 -20.27 -5.41
CA ARG A 256 7.74 -20.39 -4.61
C ARG A 256 8.26 -19.04 -4.12
N HIS A 257 7.81 -17.98 -4.78
CA HIS A 257 8.20 -16.60 -4.52
C HIS A 257 7.02 -15.69 -4.87
N PHE A 258 6.73 -14.74 -4.00
CA PHE A 258 5.74 -13.71 -4.21
C PHE A 258 6.17 -12.43 -3.50
N ASP A 259 6.31 -11.33 -4.22
CA ASP A 259 6.67 -10.04 -3.65
C ASP A 259 5.84 -8.90 -4.21
N GLY A 260 5.84 -7.80 -3.46
CA GLY A 260 5.16 -6.57 -3.86
C GLY A 260 6.01 -5.36 -3.54
N ALA A 261 5.87 -4.33 -4.37
CA ALA A 261 6.64 -3.10 -4.30
C ALA A 261 5.78 -1.89 -4.65
N ILE A 262 6.24 -0.71 -4.23
CA ILE A 262 5.80 0.56 -4.82
C ILE A 262 6.85 1.00 -5.83
N GLN A 263 6.41 1.27 -7.05
CA GLN A 263 7.21 1.91 -8.08
C GLN A 263 6.85 3.40 -8.12
N LEU A 264 7.87 4.25 -8.13
CA LEU A 264 7.77 5.69 -8.15
C LEU A 264 8.25 6.18 -9.50
N PHE A 265 7.33 6.75 -10.27
CA PHE A 265 7.59 7.30 -11.59
C PHE A 265 7.71 8.81 -11.48
N THR A 266 8.72 9.39 -12.14
CA THR A 266 8.68 10.82 -12.44
C THR A 266 7.54 11.12 -13.41
N GLU A 267 7.21 12.39 -13.62
CA GLU A 267 6.17 12.79 -14.57
C GLU A 267 6.41 12.23 -15.99
N ASP A 268 7.62 12.43 -16.52
CA ASP A 268 8.01 11.91 -17.83
C ASP A 268 7.96 10.39 -17.92
N GLU A 269 8.32 9.69 -16.84
CA GLU A 269 8.25 8.23 -16.78
C GLU A 269 6.81 7.73 -16.71
N TYR A 270 5.96 8.40 -15.92
CA TYR A 270 4.55 8.05 -15.75
C TYR A 270 3.79 8.15 -17.07
N PHE A 271 3.87 9.30 -17.76
CA PHE A 271 3.15 9.51 -19.03
C PHE A 271 3.65 8.57 -20.13
N ARG A 272 4.93 8.19 -20.14
CA ARG A 272 5.43 7.17 -21.07
C ARG A 272 4.98 5.76 -20.67
N ARG A 273 4.95 5.43 -19.38
CA ARG A 273 4.66 4.05 -18.92
C ARG A 273 3.16 3.72 -18.99
N ARG A 274 2.26 4.64 -18.65
CA ARG A 274 0.83 4.35 -18.44
C ARG A 274 0.10 3.77 -19.66
N ASP A 275 0.57 4.15 -20.85
CA ASP A 275 0.02 3.70 -22.15
C ASP A 275 0.87 2.61 -22.82
N SER A 276 2.07 2.33 -22.30
CA SER A 276 3.01 1.35 -22.86
C SER A 276 2.71 -0.10 -22.43
N ASP A 277 3.25 -1.08 -23.15
CA ASP A 277 3.22 -2.51 -22.76
C ASP A 277 4.38 -2.86 -21.80
N PHE A 278 4.19 -3.88 -20.94
CA PHE A 278 5.27 -4.52 -20.17
C PHE A 278 6.45 -5.02 -21.01
N ASN A 279 6.26 -5.21 -22.32
CA ASN A 279 7.31 -5.65 -23.23
C ASN A 279 8.20 -4.49 -23.73
N MET A 280 7.70 -3.25 -23.73
CA MET A 280 8.48 -2.10 -24.21
C MET A 280 9.64 -1.75 -23.28
N THR A 281 9.62 -2.20 -22.03
CA THR A 281 10.71 -2.02 -21.07
C THR A 281 11.94 -2.87 -21.41
N MET A 282 11.80 -4.09 -21.95
CA MET A 282 12.92 -5.05 -21.98
C MET A 282 13.91 -4.89 -23.17
N LYS A 283 13.55 -4.18 -24.23
CA LYS A 283 14.37 -4.11 -25.48
C LYS A 283 14.61 -2.70 -26.04
N ASN A 284 14.19 -1.65 -25.33
CA ASN A 284 14.34 -0.27 -25.81
C ASN A 284 15.39 0.48 -24.95
N PRO A 285 16.37 1.19 -25.54
CA PRO A 285 17.27 2.09 -24.79
C PRO A 285 16.54 3.17 -23.97
N ALA A 286 15.25 3.43 -24.26
CA ALA A 286 14.35 4.24 -23.42
C ALA A 286 13.73 3.45 -22.24
N HIS A 287 14.50 2.57 -21.59
CA HIS A 287 14.02 1.75 -20.47
C HIS A 287 13.57 2.63 -19.30
N ILE A 288 12.28 2.63 -19.00
CA ILE A 288 11.75 3.32 -17.81
C ILE A 288 12.09 2.47 -16.60
N LYS A 289 13.05 2.92 -15.79
CA LYS A 289 13.47 2.24 -14.56
C LYS A 289 13.00 3.07 -13.36
N ALA A 290 11.71 2.93 -13.05
CA ALA A 290 11.12 3.57 -11.89
C ALA A 290 11.89 3.21 -10.60
N ARG A 291 12.00 4.18 -9.69
CA ARG A 291 12.51 3.92 -8.34
C ARG A 291 11.56 2.95 -7.67
N SER A 292 12.03 1.77 -7.29
CA SER A 292 11.20 0.72 -6.70
C SER A 292 11.59 0.49 -5.25
N ARG A 293 10.59 0.46 -4.36
CA ARG A 293 10.75 0.06 -2.95
C ARG A 293 9.91 -1.17 -2.70
N LYS A 294 10.57 -2.30 -2.42
CA LYS A 294 9.88 -3.53 -2.03
C LYS A 294 9.20 -3.34 -0.69
N LEU A 295 7.98 -3.85 -0.58
CA LEU A 295 7.15 -3.74 0.62
C LEU A 295 7.10 -5.05 1.39
N PHE A 296 6.89 -6.17 0.70
CA PHE A 296 6.88 -7.50 1.30
C PHE A 296 7.49 -8.53 0.36
N LYS A 297 7.82 -9.69 0.92
CA LYS A 297 8.19 -10.90 0.20
C LYS A 297 7.70 -12.11 0.99
N ILE A 298 7.14 -13.07 0.28
CA ILE A 298 6.76 -14.40 0.76
C ILE A 298 7.55 -15.39 -0.09
N ASN A 299 8.42 -16.16 0.56
CA ASN A 299 9.12 -17.27 -0.06
C ASN A 299 8.57 -18.58 0.49
N GLY A 300 8.62 -19.65 -0.31
CA GLY A 300 8.10 -20.96 0.07
C GLY A 300 6.77 -21.28 -0.62
N PRO A 301 6.15 -22.45 -0.32
CA PRO A 301 5.09 -23.04 -1.12
C PRO A 301 3.72 -22.38 -0.88
N LEU A 302 3.53 -21.17 -1.42
CA LEU A 302 2.29 -20.41 -1.32
C LEU A 302 1.24 -21.00 -2.28
N LYS A 303 0.05 -21.29 -1.76
CA LYS A 303 -1.05 -21.87 -2.56
C LYS A 303 -1.70 -20.81 -3.43
N THR A 304 -2.29 -21.24 -4.54
CA THR A 304 -2.98 -20.34 -5.48
C THR A 304 -4.05 -19.49 -4.81
N LYS A 305 -4.87 -20.08 -3.93
CA LYS A 305 -5.92 -19.35 -3.21
C LYS A 305 -5.35 -18.19 -2.38
N ASP A 306 -4.28 -18.44 -1.64
CA ASP A 306 -3.64 -17.45 -0.76
C ASP A 306 -3.00 -16.34 -1.62
N TRP A 307 -2.34 -16.72 -2.73
CA TRP A 307 -1.79 -15.77 -3.69
C TRP A 307 -2.85 -14.83 -4.28
N VAL A 308 -4.00 -15.36 -4.73
CA VAL A 308 -5.12 -14.54 -5.25
C VAL A 308 -5.64 -13.59 -4.18
N GLU A 309 -5.84 -14.09 -2.96
CA GLU A 309 -6.29 -13.27 -1.84
C GLU A 309 -5.31 -12.10 -1.57
N PHE A 310 -4.01 -12.39 -1.51
CA PHE A 310 -3.01 -11.33 -1.37
C PHE A 310 -2.99 -10.35 -2.55
N CYS A 311 -3.12 -10.82 -3.79
CA CYS A 311 -3.21 -9.93 -4.96
C CYS A 311 -4.39 -8.95 -4.84
N CYS A 312 -5.59 -9.47 -4.56
CA CYS A 312 -6.79 -8.65 -4.41
C CYS A 312 -6.68 -7.63 -3.27
N HIS A 313 -6.06 -8.03 -2.15
CA HIS A 313 -5.88 -7.12 -1.01
C HIS A 313 -4.73 -6.13 -1.20
N PHE A 314 -3.70 -6.46 -1.97
CA PHE A 314 -2.66 -5.49 -2.28
C PHE A 314 -3.19 -4.38 -3.20
N TYR A 315 -4.08 -4.72 -4.12
CA TYR A 315 -4.83 -3.80 -4.98
C TYR A 315 -6.20 -3.44 -4.41
N THR A 316 -6.32 -3.34 -3.08
CA THR A 316 -7.60 -3.04 -2.40
C THR A 316 -8.34 -1.85 -3.04
N ALA A 317 -9.65 -2.01 -3.17
CA ALA A 317 -10.60 -1.06 -3.75
C ALA A 317 -10.45 -0.83 -5.27
N ASN A 318 -9.64 -1.64 -5.97
CA ASN A 318 -9.57 -1.66 -7.43
C ASN A 318 -10.32 -2.88 -8.00
N PRO A 319 -11.52 -2.69 -8.59
CA PRO A 319 -12.29 -3.77 -9.22
C PRO A 319 -11.60 -4.44 -10.40
N LEU A 320 -10.60 -3.81 -11.04
CA LEU A 320 -9.89 -4.41 -12.17
C LEU A 320 -9.13 -5.68 -11.76
N THR A 321 -8.66 -5.76 -10.52
CA THR A 321 -8.05 -7.01 -10.02
C THR A 321 -9.09 -8.11 -9.88
N PHE A 322 -10.31 -7.76 -9.49
CA PHE A 322 -11.41 -8.72 -9.41
C PHE A 322 -11.86 -9.16 -10.81
N GLU A 323 -11.98 -8.22 -11.75
CA GLU A 323 -12.25 -8.47 -13.19
C GLU A 323 -11.22 -9.44 -13.77
N TYR A 324 -9.94 -9.26 -13.46
CA TYR A 324 -8.90 -10.14 -13.95
C TYR A 324 -9.12 -11.61 -13.56
N PHE A 325 -9.50 -11.85 -12.31
CA PHE A 325 -9.64 -13.21 -11.79
C PHE A 325 -11.01 -13.84 -12.07
N SER A 326 -12.08 -13.05 -12.21
CA SER A 326 -13.45 -13.55 -12.33
C SER A 326 -14.10 -13.29 -13.69
N GLY A 327 -13.50 -12.44 -14.53
CA GLY A 327 -14.06 -12.01 -15.82
C GLY A 327 -15.13 -10.92 -15.72
N GLU A 328 -15.51 -10.49 -14.52
CA GLU A 328 -16.52 -9.45 -14.30
C GLU A 328 -16.18 -8.56 -13.09
N TYR A 329 -16.81 -7.40 -12.94
CA TYR A 329 -16.69 -6.63 -11.70
C TYR A 329 -17.52 -7.25 -10.56
N PRO A 330 -17.21 -6.94 -9.30
CA PRO A 330 -18.10 -7.25 -8.19
C PRO A 330 -19.51 -6.69 -8.46
N LYS A 331 -20.54 -7.46 -8.09
CA LYS A 331 -21.95 -7.12 -8.36
C LYS A 331 -22.32 -5.67 -8.01
N HIS A 332 -21.88 -5.19 -6.84
CA HIS A 332 -22.18 -3.83 -6.38
C HIS A 332 -21.55 -2.73 -7.26
N VAL A 333 -20.41 -3.02 -7.90
CA VAL A 333 -19.77 -2.10 -8.86
C VAL A 333 -20.62 -2.03 -10.12
N ASN A 334 -21.01 -3.18 -10.69
CA ASN A 334 -21.90 -3.24 -11.86
C ASN A 334 -23.23 -2.49 -11.61
N GLU A 335 -23.90 -2.77 -10.50
CA GLU A 335 -25.15 -2.10 -10.10
C GLU A 335 -24.97 -0.57 -9.94
N THR A 336 -23.78 -0.11 -9.51
CA THR A 336 -23.51 1.32 -9.37
C THR A 336 -23.22 1.97 -10.73
N LEU A 337 -22.49 1.29 -11.61
CA LEU A 337 -22.22 1.74 -12.97
C LEU A 337 -23.51 1.90 -13.78
N GLU A 338 -24.43 0.94 -13.68
CA GLU A 338 -25.76 1.02 -14.30
C GLU A 338 -26.52 2.28 -13.85
N LYS A 339 -26.56 2.55 -12.54
CA LYS A 339 -27.23 3.76 -11.99
C LYS A 339 -26.59 5.06 -12.48
N ILE A 340 -25.25 5.10 -12.58
CA ILE A 340 -24.53 6.27 -13.10
C ILE A 340 -24.93 6.54 -14.55
N ARG A 341 -24.95 5.49 -15.38
CA ARG A 341 -25.30 5.56 -16.80
C ARG A 341 -26.76 5.96 -17.00
N ASP A 342 -27.69 5.35 -16.25
CA ASP A 342 -29.11 5.69 -16.29
C ASP A 342 -29.37 7.17 -15.96
N LYS A 343 -28.65 7.70 -14.97
CA LYS A 343 -28.75 9.11 -14.59
C LYS A 343 -28.20 10.03 -15.69
N ALA A 344 -27.07 9.67 -16.29
CA ALA A 344 -26.50 10.41 -17.41
C ALA A 344 -27.46 10.42 -18.62
N SER A 345 -28.07 9.29 -18.96
CA SER A 345 -29.04 9.17 -20.05
C SER A 345 -30.32 9.98 -19.83
N LYS A 346 -30.79 10.10 -18.58
CA LYS A 346 -31.96 10.96 -18.26
C LYS A 346 -31.63 12.44 -18.43
N LEU A 347 -30.43 12.87 -18.02
CA LEU A 347 -29.98 14.26 -18.17
C LEU A 347 -29.80 14.66 -19.64
N THR A 348 -29.44 13.73 -20.52
CA THR A 348 -29.29 13.99 -21.96
C THR A 348 -30.60 13.86 -22.75
N GLY A 349 -31.63 13.23 -22.19
CA GLY A 349 -32.96 13.07 -22.81
C GLY A 349 -33.97 14.18 -22.46
N GLU A 350 -33.63 15.10 -21.55
CA GLU A 350 -34.46 16.25 -21.15
C GLU A 350 -34.09 17.56 -21.88
N THR A 351 -33.25 17.49 -22.91
CA THR A 351 -32.95 18.57 -23.89
C THR A 351 -33.54 18.24 -25.25
#